data_AF-A0A9E5UAP3-F1
#
_entry.id   AF-A0A9E5UAP3-F1
#
_cell.length_a   1.000
_cell.length_b   1.000
_cell.length_c   1.000
_cell.angle_alpha   90.00
_cell.angle_beta   90.00
_cell.angle_gamma   90.00
#
_symmetry.space_group_name_H-M   'P 1'
#
loop_
_entity.id
_entity.type
_entity.pdbx_description
1 polymer ?
#
loop_
_entity_poly.entity_id
_entity_poly.type
_entity_poly.pdbx_seq_one_letter_code
_entity_poly.pdbx_strand_id
1 'polypeptide(L)' 'EDAVVALCEVAAEGRYVPHHPQKIALMLSAMRHFAEALRERGLRVHYSALDDPDNA' A
#
# COMPACT_ATOMS: atom_id res chain seq x y z
N GLU A 1 -8.54 -20.74 6.21
CA GLU A 1 -8.10 -21.02 4.83
C GLU A 1 -8.57 -19.95 3.82
N ASP A 2 -9.08 -18.79 4.25
CA ASP A 2 -9.51 -17.66 3.37
C ASP A 2 -8.93 -16.30 3.80
N ALA A 3 -7.67 -16.26 4.29
CA ALA A 3 -7.08 -15.00 4.74
C ALA A 3 -6.81 -14.05 3.55
N VAL A 4 -7.12 -12.76 3.75
CA VAL A 4 -6.81 -11.68 2.79
C VAL A 4 -5.69 -10.84 3.35
N VAL A 5 -4.64 -10.61 2.55
CA VAL A 5 -3.60 -9.64 2.87
C VAL A 5 -4.12 -8.25 2.51
N ALA A 6 -4.17 -7.35 3.49
CA ALA A 6 -4.54 -5.95 3.29
C ALA A 6 -3.29 -5.06 3.28
N LEU A 7 -3.17 -4.23 2.25
CA LEU A 7 -2.15 -3.20 2.12
C LEU A 7 -2.87 -1.87 1.83
N CYS A 8 -2.63 -0.85 2.66
CA CYS A 8 -3.32 0.43 2.54
C CYS A 8 -2.30 1.57 2.52
N GLU A 9 -2.36 2.41 1.49
CA GLU A 9 -1.65 3.68 1.47
C GLU A 9 -2.50 4.72 2.22
N VAL A 10 -2.07 5.14 3.42
CA VAL A 10 -2.86 6.00 4.30
C VAL A 10 -2.18 7.36 4.50
N ALA A 11 -2.92 8.46 4.33
CA ALA A 11 -2.38 9.81 4.44
C ALA A 11 -1.79 10.11 5.84
N ALA A 12 -2.37 9.55 6.91
CA ALA A 12 -1.88 9.70 8.28
C ALA A 12 -0.43 9.19 8.44
N GLU A 13 -0.12 8.03 7.85
CA GLU A 13 1.23 7.43 7.88
C GLU A 13 2.25 8.21 7.04
N GLY A 14 1.79 8.92 6.01
CA GLY A 14 2.64 9.79 5.20
C GLY A 14 2.89 11.18 5.78
N ARG A 15 2.13 11.57 6.82
CA ARG A 15 2.05 12.98 7.28
C ARG A 15 2.27 13.18 8.78
N TYR A 16 2.39 12.13 9.59
CA TYR A 16 2.62 12.26 11.04
C TYR A 16 3.92 13.02 11.38
N VAL A 17 4.88 13.01 10.47
CA VAL A 17 6.03 13.93 10.42
C VAL A 17 6.28 14.36 8.97
N PRO A 18 7.02 15.45 8.72
CA PRO A 18 7.38 15.86 7.36
C PRO A 18 8.42 14.90 6.76
N HIS A 19 7.97 13.74 6.29
CA HIS A 19 8.84 12.78 5.61
C HIS A 19 9.42 13.36 4.33
N HIS A 20 10.65 12.96 4.03
CA HIS A 20 11.27 13.29 2.75
C HIS A 20 10.45 12.69 1.59
N PRO A 21 10.17 13.43 0.51
CA PRO A 21 9.35 12.94 -0.61
C PRO A 21 9.84 11.63 -1.23
N GLN A 22 11.16 11.45 -1.34
CA GLN A 22 11.74 10.21 -1.87
C GLN A 22 11.48 9.00 -0.95
N LYS A 23 11.38 9.20 0.37
CA LYS A 23 11.02 8.12 1.31
C LYS A 23 9.59 7.66 1.04
N ILE A 24 8.66 8.61 0.90
CA ILE A 24 7.25 8.31 0.61
C ILE A 24 7.16 7.59 -0.73
N ALA A 25 7.77 8.14 -1.79
CA ALA A 25 7.76 7.53 -3.12
C ALA A 25 8.35 6.11 -3.11
N LEU A 26 9.46 5.89 -2.40
CA LEU A 26 10.08 4.58 -2.24
C LEU A 26 9.13 3.58 -1.56
N MET A 27 8.54 3.96 -0.43
CA MET A 27 7.65 3.07 0.33
C MET A 27 6.40 2.71 -0.46
N LEU A 28 5.71 3.70 -1.04
CA LEU A 28 4.49 3.46 -1.82
C LEU A 28 4.78 2.61 -3.05
N SER A 29 5.84 2.92 -3.80
CA SER A 29 6.26 2.10 -4.95
C SER A 29 6.57 0.66 -4.53
N ALA A 30 7.37 0.46 -3.48
CA ALA A 30 7.70 -0.87 -2.97
C ALA A 30 6.44 -1.64 -2.52
N MET A 31 5.49 -0.99 -1.85
CA MET A 31 4.21 -1.59 -1.46
C MET A 31 3.41 -2.07 -2.66
N ARG A 32 3.33 -1.26 -3.74
CA ARG A 32 2.62 -1.63 -4.98
C ARG A 32 3.25 -2.85 -5.65
N HIS A 33 4.57 -2.84 -5.82
CA HIS A 33 5.30 -3.99 -6.38
C HIS A 33 5.17 -5.25 -5.50
N PHE A 34 5.19 -5.08 -4.18
CA PHE A 34 5.02 -6.19 -3.25
C PHE A 34 3.61 -6.78 -3.30
N ALA A 35 2.57 -5.95 -3.45
CA ALA A 35 1.20 -6.41 -3.64
C ALA A 35 1.08 -7.32 -4.87
N GLU A 36 1.69 -6.94 -6.00
CA GLU A 36 1.74 -7.79 -7.19
C GLU A 36 2.52 -9.08 -6.95
N ALA A 37 3.70 -9.01 -6.32
CA ALA A 37 4.47 -10.21 -5.99
C ALA A 37 3.70 -11.19 -5.09
N LEU A 38 2.84 -10.69 -4.19
CA LEU A 38 1.96 -11.53 -3.38
C LEU A 38 0.82 -12.14 -4.20
N ARG A 39 0.23 -11.39 -5.13
CA ARG A 39 -0.79 -11.90 -6.07
C ARG A 39 -0.22 -13.00 -6.97
N GLU A 40 0.98 -12.82 -7.50
CA GLU A 40 1.70 -13.82 -8.31
C GLU A 40 1.96 -15.12 -7.54
N ARG A 41 2.11 -15.03 -6.21
CA ARG A 41 2.24 -16.19 -5.32
C ARG A 41 0.90 -16.87 -4.97
N GLY A 42 -0.21 -16.40 -5.54
CA GLY A 42 -1.55 -16.94 -5.32
C GLY A 42 -2.23 -16.45 -4.04
N LEU A 43 -1.69 -15.42 -3.37
CA LEU A 43 -2.33 -14.84 -2.19
C LEU A 43 -3.40 -13.83 -2.60
N ARG A 44 -4.52 -13.81 -1.87
CA ARG A 44 -5.55 -12.80 -2.05
C ARG A 44 -5.10 -11.49 -1.41
N VAL A 45 -4.98 -10.44 -2.22
CA VAL A 45 -4.51 -9.12 -1.78
C VAL A 45 -5.58 -8.05 -2.03
N HIS A 46 -6.06 -7.44 -0.96
CA HIS A 46 -6.79 -6.18 -1.01
C HIS A 46 -5.80 -5.02 -0.91
N TYR A 47 -5.80 -4.15 -1.90
CA TYR A 47 -4.90 -3.00 -1.96
C TYR A 47 -5.74 -1.73 -2.06
N SER A 48 -5.57 -0.82 -1.10
CA SER A 48 -6.22 0.49 -1.08
C SER A 48 -5.18 1.56 -1.36
N ALA A 49 -5.26 2.18 -2.54
CA ALA A 49 -4.31 3.20 -3.00
C ALA A 49 -4.64 4.57 -2.42
N LEU A 50 -3.65 5.45 -2.28
CA LEU A 50 -3.81 6.75 -1.60
C LEU A 50 -4.82 7.68 -2.29
N ASP A 51 -5.02 7.48 -3.60
CA ASP A 51 -5.93 8.23 -4.47
C ASP A 51 -7.23 7.47 -4.81
N ASP A 52 -7.46 6.33 -4.17
CA ASP A 52 -8.70 5.57 -4.31
C ASP A 52 -9.88 6.39 -3.76
N PRO A 53 -10.97 6.62 -4.53
CA PRO A 53 -12.13 7.37 -4.08
C PRO A 53 -12.80 6.78 -2.83
N ASP A 54 -12.66 5.48 -2.59
CA ASP A 54 -13.20 4.81 -1.39
C ASP A 54 -12.20 4.82 -0.21
N ASN A 55 -11.01 5.42 -0.37
CA ASN A 55 -9.97 5.61 0.66
C ASN A 55 -9.93 7.07 1.17
N ALA A 56 -11.04 7.50 1.75
CA ALA A 56 -11.24 8.87 2.28
C ALA A 56 -10.82 9.02 3.75
#